data_AF-A0A820XCL9-F1
#
_entry.id   AF-A0A820XCL9-F1
#
_cell.length_a   1.000
_cell.length_b   1.000
_cell.length_c   1.000
_cell.angle_alpha   90.00
_cell.angle_beta   90.00
_cell.angle_gamma   90.00
#
_symmetry.space_group_name_H-M   'P 1'
#
loop_
_entity.id
_entity.type
_entity.pdbx_description
1 polymer ?
#
loop_
_entity_poly.entity_id
_entity_poly.type
_entity_poly.pdbx_seq_one_letter_code
_entity_poly.pdbx_strand_id
1 'polypeptide(L)'
;HFSSAEIKKHIVNLQTKWQNLKEVSIQRKHDLEDSLQAQQYFSDAKEVESWIHEKEPVAQSTDYGRDEDSCNALYKKHQQLFNDIKDFEQTELEELRQKAQK
;
A
#
# COMPACT_ATOMS: atom_id res chain seq x y z
N HIS A 1 14.06 -60.81 3.70
CA HIS A 1 12.95 -60.24 4.50
C HIS A 1 12.13 -59.29 3.62
N PHE A 2 10.90 -59.67 3.27
CA PHE A 2 10.04 -58.99 2.28
C PHE A 2 9.51 -57.64 2.78
N SER A 3 9.12 -57.55 4.06
CA SER A 3 8.56 -56.33 4.67
C SER A 3 9.53 -55.15 4.75
N SER A 4 10.85 -55.41 4.75
CA SER A 4 11.85 -54.33 4.80
C SER A 4 11.84 -53.48 3.52
N ALA A 5 11.59 -54.10 2.35
CA ALA A 5 11.52 -53.39 1.08
C ALA A 5 10.27 -52.48 1.02
N GLU A 6 9.15 -52.97 1.54
CA GLU A 6 7.88 -52.25 1.57
C GLU A 6 7.90 -51.06 2.54
N ILE A 7 8.52 -51.24 3.71
CA ILE A 7 8.77 -50.16 4.68
C ILE A 7 9.66 -49.08 4.07
N LYS A 8 10.76 -49.45 3.38
CA LYS A 8 11.64 -48.49 2.70
C LYS A 8 10.88 -47.68 1.63
N LYS A 9 10.03 -48.35 0.84
CA LYS A 9 9.18 -47.68 -0.16
C LYS A 9 8.22 -46.67 0.49
N HIS A 10 7.62 -47.03 1.62
CA HIS A 10 6.74 -46.11 2.37
C HIS A 10 7.49 -44.90 2.93
N ILE A 11 8.69 -45.10 3.49
CA ILE A 11 9.52 -44.00 4.00
C ILE A 11 9.87 -43.03 2.88
N VAL A 12 10.33 -43.54 1.73
CA VAL A 12 10.67 -42.68 0.58
C VAL A 12 9.45 -41.90 0.10
N ASN A 13 8.29 -42.56 -0.02
CA ASN A 13 7.04 -41.89 -0.41
C ASN A 13 6.65 -40.78 0.58
N LEU A 14 6.73 -41.05 1.89
CA LEU A 14 6.45 -40.04 2.92
C LEU A 14 7.44 -38.86 2.85
N GLN A 15 8.73 -39.12 2.64
CA GLN A 15 9.73 -38.07 2.48
C GLN A 15 9.47 -37.22 1.23
N THR A 16 9.11 -37.83 0.10
CA THR A 16 8.75 -37.08 -1.12
C THR A 16 7.51 -36.21 -0.88
N LYS A 17 6.45 -36.76 -0.27
CA LYS A 17 5.25 -35.99 0.04
C LYS A 17 5.53 -34.83 0.99
N TRP A 18 6.37 -35.05 2.00
CA TRP A 18 6.78 -34.02 2.94
C TRP A 18 7.55 -32.90 2.25
N GLN A 19 8.50 -33.25 1.37
CA GLN A 19 9.28 -32.28 0.62
C GLN A 19 8.41 -31.45 -0.32
N ASN A 20 7.50 -32.09 -1.06
CA ASN A 20 6.53 -31.39 -1.91
C ASN A 20 5.64 -30.43 -1.10
N LEU A 21 5.15 -30.88 0.07
CA LEU A 21 4.34 -30.04 0.95
C LEU A 21 5.12 -28.81 1.42
N LYS A 22 6.39 -29.00 1.79
CA LYS A 22 7.27 -27.92 2.21
C LYS A 22 7.46 -26.90 1.09
N GLU A 23 7.72 -27.36 -0.13
CA GLU A 23 7.91 -26.50 -1.30
C GLU A 23 6.65 -25.69 -1.62
N VAL A 24 5.49 -26.35 -1.71
CA VAL A 24 4.21 -25.67 -1.97
C VAL A 24 3.85 -24.69 -0.83
N SER A 25 4.19 -25.02 0.42
CA SER A 25 3.96 -24.12 1.55
C SER A 25 4.85 -22.87 1.48
N ILE A 26 6.11 -23.00 1.06
CA ILE A 26 7.02 -21.87 0.86
C ILE A 26 6.50 -20.99 -0.28
N GLN A 27 6.09 -21.58 -1.40
CA GLN A 27 5.54 -20.81 -2.52
C GLN A 27 4.28 -20.05 -2.10
N ARG A 28 3.34 -20.72 -1.42
CA ARG A 28 2.13 -20.07 -0.93
C ARG A 28 2.43 -18.92 0.03
N LYS A 29 3.47 -19.05 0.87
CA LYS A 29 3.90 -17.96 1.74
C LYS A 29 4.36 -16.75 0.92
N HIS A 30 5.18 -16.96 -0.10
CA HIS A 30 5.64 -15.90 -1.00
C HIS A 30 4.46 -15.21 -1.69
N ASP A 31 3.54 -15.97 -2.29
CA ASP A 31 2.39 -15.42 -2.99
C ASP A 31 1.48 -14.57 -2.07
N LEU A 32 1.37 -14.97 -0.79
CA LEU A 32 0.63 -14.21 0.22
C LEU A 32 1.36 -12.93 0.64
N GLU A 33 2.69 -12.98 0.79
CA GLU A 33 3.51 -11.79 1.08
C GLU A 33 3.41 -10.77 -0.06
N ASP A 34 3.50 -11.22 -1.32
CA ASP A 34 3.33 -10.37 -2.49
C ASP A 34 1.92 -9.75 -2.55
N SER A 35 0.89 -10.57 -2.32
CA SER A 35 -0.51 -10.12 -2.32
C SER A 35 -0.76 -9.08 -1.23
N LEU A 36 -0.17 -9.28 -0.04
CA LEU A 36 -0.27 -8.34 1.07
C LEU A 36 0.41 -7.01 0.73
N GLN A 37 1.61 -7.05 0.16
CA GLN A 37 2.32 -5.83 -0.26
C GLN A 37 1.52 -5.05 -1.31
N ALA A 38 0.99 -5.74 -2.31
CA ALA A 38 0.14 -5.12 -3.33
C ALA A 38 -1.12 -4.49 -2.72
N GLN A 39 -1.82 -5.19 -1.82
CA GLN A 39 -3.00 -4.66 -1.15
C GLN A 39 -2.69 -3.44 -0.28
N GLN A 40 -1.57 -3.45 0.44
CA GLN A 40 -1.13 -2.29 1.22
C GLN A 40 -0.89 -1.08 0.31
N TYR A 41 -0.16 -1.28 -0.80
CA TYR A 41 0.06 -0.22 -1.78
C TYR A 41 -1.25 0.36 -2.34
N PHE A 42 -2.21 -0.49 -2.71
CA PHE A 42 -3.50 -0.01 -3.21
C PHE A 42 -4.32 0.70 -2.13
N SER A 43 -4.20 0.30 -0.87
CA SER A 43 -4.84 1.00 0.25
C SER A 43 -4.26 2.41 0.41
N ASP A 44 -2.93 2.51 0.49
CA ASP A 44 -2.22 3.78 0.62
C ASP A 44 -2.52 4.71 -0.57
N ALA A 45 -2.59 4.16 -1.80
CA ALA A 45 -2.96 4.93 -2.99
C ALA A 45 -4.39 5.49 -2.93
N LYS A 46 -5.34 4.73 -2.38
CA LYS A 46 -6.72 5.21 -2.17
C LYS A 46 -6.80 6.30 -1.11
N GLU A 47 -5.99 6.23 -0.06
CA GLU A 47 -5.91 7.28 0.94
C GLU A 47 -5.39 8.57 0.32
N VAL A 48 -4.35 8.49 -0.52
CA VAL A 48 -3.84 9.63 -1.27
C VAL A 48 -4.89 10.22 -2.21
N GLU A 49 -5.58 9.37 -2.97
CA GLU A 49 -6.66 9.81 -3.87
C GLU A 49 -7.79 10.49 -3.09
N SER A 50 -8.20 9.94 -1.94
CA SER A 50 -9.24 10.53 -1.10
C SER A 50 -8.82 11.90 -0.57
N TRP A 51 -7.56 12.05 -0.14
CA TRP A 51 -7.03 13.32 0.35
C TRP A 51 -7.06 14.40 -0.76
N ILE A 52 -6.66 14.04 -1.98
CA ILE A 52 -6.72 14.95 -3.13
C ILE A 52 -8.16 15.40 -3.40
N HIS A 53 -9.11 14.47 -3.44
CA HIS A 53 -10.53 14.79 -3.65
C HIS A 53 -11.11 15.69 -2.55
N GLU A 54 -10.61 15.59 -1.31
CA GLU A 54 -11.02 16.47 -0.22
C GLU A 54 -10.49 17.91 -0.41
N LYS A 55 -9.24 18.06 -0.86
CA LYS A 55 -8.60 19.38 -1.01
C LYS A 55 -8.93 20.07 -2.33
N GLU A 56 -9.30 19.32 -3.38
CA GLU A 56 -9.59 19.84 -4.72
C GLU A 56 -10.64 20.96 -4.75
N PRO A 57 -11.80 20.88 -4.06
CA PRO A 57 -12.79 21.96 -4.08
C PRO A 57 -12.29 23.26 -3.44
N VAL A 58 -11.42 23.15 -2.43
CA VAL A 58 -10.83 24.33 -1.77
C VAL A 58 -9.82 25.01 -2.71
N ALA A 59 -9.05 24.21 -3.44
CA ALA A 59 -8.10 24.71 -4.45
C ALA A 59 -8.79 25.34 -5.67
N GLN A 60 -9.96 24.82 -6.07
CA GLN A 60 -10.74 25.31 -7.22
C GLN A 60 -11.67 26.49 -6.89
N SER A 61 -11.72 26.93 -5.63
CA SER A 61 -12.55 28.07 -5.23
C SER A 61 -12.19 29.33 -6.01
N THR A 62 -13.18 29.93 -6.68
CA THR A 62 -13.05 31.21 -7.40
C THR A 62 -13.55 32.40 -6.58
N ASP A 63 -13.76 32.23 -5.27
CA ASP A 63 -14.07 33.33 -4.35
C ASP A 63 -12.78 34.09 -3.99
N TYR A 64 -12.80 35.41 -4.23
CA TYR A 64 -11.68 36.31 -3.96
C TYR A 64 -11.99 37.33 -2.86
N GLY A 65 -13.16 37.23 -2.22
CA GLY A 65 -13.61 38.19 -1.21
C GLY A 65 -14.20 39.46 -1.83
N ARG A 66 -14.95 40.19 -1.02
CA ARG A 66 -15.67 41.41 -1.43
C ARG A 66 -15.09 42.69 -0.82
N ASP A 67 -14.20 42.54 0.15
CA ASP A 67 -13.57 43.59 0.94
C ASP A 67 -12.17 43.11 1.40
N GLU A 68 -11.37 44.02 1.94
CA GLU A 68 -9.99 43.74 2.34
C GLU A 68 -9.90 42.64 3.40
N ASP A 69 -10.82 42.62 4.37
CA ASP A 69 -10.85 41.64 5.44
C ASP A 69 -11.15 40.23 4.91
N SER A 70 -12.16 40.09 4.04
CA SER A 70 -12.49 38.80 3.42
C SER A 70 -11.40 38.31 2.47
N CYS A 71 -10.78 39.20 1.71
CA CYS A 71 -9.62 38.87 0.87
C CYS A 71 -8.43 38.38 1.71
N ASN A 72 -8.10 39.06 2.81
CA ASN A 72 -7.02 38.65 3.71
C ASN A 72 -7.31 37.31 4.41
N ALA A 73 -8.56 37.03 4.75
CA ALA A 73 -8.96 35.75 5.31
C ALA A 73 -8.79 34.61 4.29
N LEU A 74 -9.22 34.82 3.05
CA LEU A 74 -9.04 33.86 1.95
C LEU A 74 -7.56 33.62 1.62
N TYR A 75 -6.75 34.67 1.64
CA TYR A 75 -5.31 34.56 1.47
C TYR A 75 -4.66 33.67 2.53
N LYS A 76 -4.99 33.86 3.82
CA LYS A 76 -4.50 33.00 4.90
C LYS A 76 -4.92 31.55 4.71
N LYS A 77 -6.18 31.31 4.33
CA LYS A 77 -6.68 29.96 4.03
C LYS A 77 -5.91 29.32 2.86
N HIS A 78 -5.58 30.10 1.84
CA HIS A 78 -4.78 29.62 0.72
C HIS A 78 -3.34 29.28 1.12
N GLN A 79 -2.71 30.11 1.97
CA GLN A 79 -1.38 29.80 2.51
C GLN A 79 -1.39 28.51 3.35
N GLN A 80 -2.43 28.31 4.15
CA GLN A 80 -2.59 27.08 4.91
C GLN A 80 -2.72 25.86 3.99
N LEU A 81 -3.57 25.93 2.96
CA LEU A 81 -3.70 24.86 1.96
C LEU A 81 -2.36 24.54 1.30
N PHE A 82 -1.56 25.55 0.96
CA PHE A 82 -0.24 25.35 0.36
C PHE A 82 0.72 24.60 1.29
N ASN A 83 0.71 24.95 2.58
CA ASN A 83 1.51 24.22 3.57
C ASN A 83 1.03 22.78 3.72
N ASP A 84 -0.28 22.55 3.81
CA ASP A 84 -0.86 21.21 3.91
C ASP A 84 -0.47 20.33 2.69
N ILE A 85 -0.51 20.90 1.47
CA ILE A 85 -0.07 20.21 0.25
C ILE A 85 1.42 19.86 0.30
N LYS A 86 2.25 20.80 0.74
CA LYS A 86 3.69 20.59 0.81
C LYS A 86 4.06 19.52 1.84
N ASP A 87 3.42 19.55 3.00
CA ASP A 87 3.66 18.56 4.05
C ASP A 87 3.25 17.18 3.54
N PHE A 88 2.05 17.05 2.97
CA PHE A 88 1.54 15.80 2.40
C PHE A 88 2.43 15.23 1.26
N GLU A 89 3.00 16.10 0.42
CA GLU A 89 3.95 15.69 -0.62
C GLU A 89 5.22 15.08 -0.02
N GLN A 90 5.70 15.60 1.11
CA GLN A 90 6.94 15.16 1.76
C GLN A 90 6.78 13.89 2.61
N THR A 91 5.55 13.58 3.02
CA THR A 91 5.24 12.42 3.87
C THR A 91 4.56 11.31 3.07
N GLU A 92 3.23 11.31 3.00
CA GLU A 92 2.45 10.16 2.53
C GLU A 92 2.67 9.86 1.05
N LEU A 93 2.81 10.90 0.22
CA LEU A 93 3.01 10.72 -1.22
C LEU A 93 4.39 10.12 -1.53
N GLU A 94 5.43 10.55 -0.82
CA GLU A 94 6.78 10.02 -1.01
C GLU A 94 6.90 8.59 -0.49
N GLU A 95 6.25 8.26 0.64
CA GLU A 95 6.17 6.88 1.13
C GLU A 95 5.49 5.96 0.11
N LEU A 96 4.38 6.38 -0.50
CA LEU A 96 3.70 5.63 -1.55
C LEU A 96 4.60 5.41 -2.78
N ARG A 97 5.34 6.45 -3.20
CA ARG A 97 6.30 6.36 -4.33
C ARG A 97 7.40 5.34 -4.05
N GLN A 98 7.93 5.31 -2.84
CA GLN A 98 8.94 4.33 -2.44
C GLN A 98 8.39 2.90 -2.43
N LYS A 99 7.14 2.71 -1.98
CA LYS A 99 6.47 1.39 -2.03
C LYS A 99 6.21 0.92 -3.45
N ALA A 100 5.97 1.83 -4.41
CA ALA A 100 5.76 1.49 -5.82
C ALA A 100 7.02 1.00 -6.55
N GLN A 101 8.21 1.38 -6.08
CA GLN A 101 9.50 1.05 -6.72
C GLN A 101 10.10 -0.28 -6.22
N LYS A 102 9.54 -0.87 -5.17
CA LYS A 102 9.97 -2.15 -4.58
C LYS A 102 9.15 -3.30 -5.15
#